data_AF-A0A940VCX3-F1
#
_entry.id   AF-A0A940VCX3-F1
#
_cell.length_a   1.000
_cell.length_b   1.000
_cell.length_c   1.000
_cell.angle_alpha   90.00
_cell.angle_beta   90.00
_cell.angle_gamma   90.00
#
_symmetry.space_group_name_H-M   'P 1'
#
loop_
_entity.id
_entity.type
_entity.pdbx_description
1 polymer ?
#
loop_
_entity_poly.entity_id
_entity_poly.type
_entity_poly.pdbx_seq_one_letter_code
_entity_poly.pdbx_strand_id
1 'polypeptide(L)' 'LVTAFSPRIGYERAAALAAEVWSSGRSLRDVVAAQGLLTPAELSDLLEPRRLTEPG' A
#
# COMPACT_ATOMS: atom_id res chain seq x y z
N LEU A 1 7.94 -4.29 -0.74
CA LEU A 1 6.85 -3.54 -1.42
C LEU A 1 5.78 -3.09 -0.43
N VAL A 2 5.15 -3.97 0.36
CA VAL A 2 4.05 -3.55 1.28
C VAL A 2 4.55 -3.05 2.65
N THR A 3 5.79 -3.38 3.03
CA THR A 3 6.46 -2.86 4.24
C THR A 3 6.64 -1.34 4.27
N ALA A 4 6.69 -0.69 3.10
CA ALA A 4 6.75 0.78 3.00
C ALA A 4 5.48 1.46 3.53
N PHE A 5 4.37 0.71 3.63
CA PHE A 5 3.07 1.23 4.08
C PHE A 5 2.90 1.10 5.60
N SER A 6 3.63 0.19 6.24
CA SER A 6 3.53 -0.10 7.69
C SER A 6 3.65 1.13 8.61
N PRO A 7 4.51 2.14 8.34
CA PRO A 7 4.59 3.34 9.18
C PRO A 7 3.37 4.27 9.10
N ARG A 8 2.59 4.21 8.01
CA ARG A 8 1.44 5.10 7.78
C ARG A 8 0.11 4.46 8.17
N ILE A 9 -0.10 3.19 7.81
CA ILE A 9 -1.37 2.49 8.04
C ILE A 9 -1.30 1.44 9.16
N GLY A 10 -0.11 1.21 9.72
CA GLY A 10 0.15 0.13 10.68
C GLY A 10 0.47 -1.20 9.99
N TYR A 11 1.29 -2.01 10.66
CA TYR A 11 1.76 -3.30 10.15
C TYR A 11 0.60 -4.26 9.81
N GLU A 12 -0.39 -4.37 10.70
CA GLU A 12 -1.52 -5.29 10.48
C GLU A 12 -2.35 -4.92 9.24
N ARG A 13 -2.61 -3.63 9.02
CA ARG A 13 -3.36 -3.18 7.84
C ARG A 13 -2.54 -3.35 6.57
N ALA A 14 -1.23 -3.09 6.62
CA ALA A 14 -0.34 -3.34 5.50
C ALA A 14 -0.32 -4.83 5.12
N ALA A 15 -0.28 -5.73 6.11
CA ALA A 15 -0.33 -7.17 5.87
C ALA A 15 -1.68 -7.62 5.29
N ALA A 16 -2.80 -7.14 5.84
CA ALA A 16 -4.15 -7.43 5.32
C ALA A 16 -4.31 -6.95 3.87
N LEU A 17 -3.82 -5.74 3.58
CA LEU A 17 -3.83 -5.17 2.23
C LEU A 17 -3.01 -6.00 1.25
N ALA A 18 -1.83 -6.47 1.66
CA ALA A 18 -0.99 -7.35 0.84
C ALA A 18 -1.73 -8.66 0.50
N ALA A 19 -2.33 -9.29 1.51
CA ALA A 19 -3.08 -10.52 1.34
C ALA A 19 -4.30 -10.33 0.42
N GLU A 20 -5.00 -9.20 0.54
CA GLU A 20 -6.17 -8.90 -0.28
C GLU A 20 -5.80 -8.61 -1.73
N VAL A 21 -4.74 -7.84 -1.97
CA VAL A 21 -4.19 -7.61 -3.32
C VAL A 21 -3.80 -8.93 -3.97
N TRP A 22 -3.13 -9.80 -3.20
CA TRP A 22 -2.72 -11.11 -3.69
C TRP A 22 -3.90 -12.04 -3.97
N SER A 23 -4.90 -12.07 -3.09
CA SER A 23 -6.08 -12.94 -3.23
C SER A 23 -7.08 -12.45 -4.27
N SER A 24 -7.23 -11.14 -4.44
CA SER A 24 -8.19 -10.55 -5.38
C SER A 24 -7.61 -10.41 -6.79
N GLY A 25 -6.28 -10.45 -6.93
CA GLY A 25 -5.57 -10.16 -8.18
C GLY A 25 -5.75 -8.72 -8.68
N ARG A 26 -6.35 -7.84 -7.86
CA ARG A 26 -6.56 -6.43 -8.17
C ARG A 26 -5.31 -5.64 -7.88
N SER A 27 -5.18 -4.46 -8.49
CA SER A 27 -4.04 -3.61 -8.18
C SER A 27 -4.12 -3.10 -6.74
N LEU A 28 -2.95 -2.87 -6.13
CA LEU A 28 -2.85 -2.25 -4.80
C LEU A 28 -3.62 -0.94 -4.72
N ARG A 29 -3.68 -0.16 -5.82
CA ARG A 29 -4.45 1.09 -5.86
C ARG A 29 -5.94 0.85 -5.73
N ASP A 30 -6.47 -0.15 -6.43
CA ASP A 30 -7.90 -0.46 -6.42
C ASP A 30 -8.35 -0.95 -5.05
N VAL A 31 -7.54 -1.81 -4.41
CA VAL A 31 -7.86 -2.34 -3.08
C VAL A 31 -7.82 -1.22 -2.03
N VAL A 32 -6.79 -0.37 -2.07
CA VAL A 32 -6.68 0.77 -1.14
C VAL A 32 -7.83 1.76 -1.33
N ALA A 33 -8.19 2.07 -2.58
CA ALA A 33 -9.30 2.96 -2.89
C ALA A 33 -10.65 2.36 -2.46
N ALA A 34 -10.83 1.05 -2.65
CA ALA A 34 -12.05 0.35 -2.23
C ALA A 34 -12.23 0.30 -0.72
N GLN A 35 -11.15 0.14 0.04
CA GLN A 35 -11.19 0.09 1.50
C GLN A 35 -11.11 1.47 2.17
N GLY A 36 -10.90 2.54 1.40
CA GLY A 36 -10.79 3.91 1.92
C GLY A 36 -9.63 4.09 2.92
N LEU A 37 -8.61 3.24 2.83
CA LEU A 37 -7.51 3.19 3.80
C LEU A 37 -6.52 4.34 3.65
N LEU A 38 -6.38 4.85 2.43
CA LEU A 38 -5.52 5.97 2.09
C LEU A 38 -6.19 6.83 1.03
N THR A 39 -5.88 8.11 1.06
CA THR A 39 -6.24 9.02 -0.02
C THR A 39 -5.42 8.74 -1.28
N PRO A 40 -5.91 9.12 -2.47
CA PRO A 40 -5.14 8.99 -3.72
C PRO A 40 -3.76 9.65 -3.64
N ALA A 41 -3.65 10.77 -2.91
CA ALA A 41 -2.40 11.49 -2.71
C ALA A 41 -1.39 10.68 -1.88
N GLU A 42 -1.82 10.09 -0.76
CA GLU A 42 -0.94 9.26 0.08
C GLU A 42 -0.53 7.98 -0.62
N LEU A 43 -1.44 7.36 -1.36
CA LEU A 43 -1.15 6.19 -2.16
C LEU A 43 -0.14 6.50 -3.28
N SER A 44 -0.27 7.66 -3.93
CA SER A 44 0.69 8.10 -4.93
C SER A 44 2.06 8.40 -4.32
N ASP A 45 2.11 9.02 -3.14
CA ASP A 45 3.34 9.29 -2.38
C ASP A 45 4.03 7.99 -1.90
N LEU A 46 3.26 6.94 -1.62
CA LEU A 46 3.79 5.64 -1.20
C LEU A 46 4.19 4.73 -2.38
N LEU A 47 3.55 4.91 -3.53
CA LEU A 47 3.88 4.22 -4.78
C LEU A 47 4.94 4.95 -5.62
N GLU A 48 5.41 6.11 -5.16
CA GLU A 48 6.50 6.85 -5.78
C GLU A 48 7.75 5.96 -5.85
N PRO A 49 8.24 5.64 -7.08
CA PRO A 49 9.40 4.77 -7.28
C PRO A 49 10.63 5.24 -6.50
N ARG A 50 10.80 6.57 -6.33
CA ARG A 50 11.90 7.17 -5.56
C ARG A 50 11.95 6.68 -4.11
N ARG A 51 10.80 6.49 -3.46
CA ARG A 51 10.73 5.95 -2.08
C ARG A 51 10.84 4.42 -2.04
N LEU A 52 10.50 3.74 -3.13
CA LEU A 52 10.63 2.28 -3.25
C LEU A 52 12.07 1.84 -3.56
N THR A 53 12.92 2.75 -4.06
CA THR A 53 14.31 2.46 -4.46
C THR A 53 15.38 2.91 -3.46
N GLU A 54 15.01 3.50 -2.32
CA GLU A 54 16.00 3.76 -1.26
C GLU A 54 16.16 2.51 -0.38
N PRO A 55 17.35 1.88 -0.36
CA PRO A 55 17.64 0.84 0.62
C PRO A 55 17.82 1.54 1.97
N GLY A 56 16.81 1.41 2.83
CA GLY A 56 17.00 1.49 4.27
C GLY A 56 17.54 0.18 4.81
#